data_AF-A0A535TPK4-F1
#
_entry.id   AF-A0A535TPK4-F1
#
_cell.length_a   1.000
_cell.length_b   1.000
_cell.length_c   1.000
_cell.angle_alpha   90.00
_cell.angle_beta   90.00
_cell.angle_gamma   90.00
#
_symmetry.space_group_name_H-M   'P 1'
#
loop_
_entity.id
_entity.type
_entity.pdbx_description
1 polymer ?
#
loop_
_entity_poly.entity_id
_entity_poly.type
_entity_poly.pdbx_seq_one_letter_code
_entity_poly.pdbx_strand_id
1 'polypeptide(L)' 'MGRIKVGISSWTEPTLIKSGWYPPDATTAEDRLRYYASKLPVVEVDSTFYAIPNEK' A
#
# COMPACT_ATOMS: atom_id res chain seq x y z
N MET A 1 15.54 -21.99 -8.98
CA MET A 1 14.76 -20.94 -9.67
C MET A 1 14.26 -19.94 -8.63
N GLY A 2 14.45 -18.63 -8.83
CA GLY A 2 14.01 -17.59 -7.88
C GLY A 2 12.52 -17.26 -8.00
N ARG A 3 11.92 -16.65 -6.96
CA ARG A 3 10.55 -16.11 -6.98
C ARG A 3 10.60 -14.60 -7.24
N ILE A 4 9.92 -14.14 -8.28
CA ILE A 4 9.76 -12.71 -8.58
C ILE A 4 8.45 -12.23 -7.93
N LYS A 5 8.51 -11.09 -7.22
CA LYS A 5 7.32 -10.40 -6.68
C LYS A 5 7.19 -9.04 -7.36
N VAL A 6 5.96 -8.64 -7.66
CA VAL A 6 5.66 -7.38 -8.34
C VAL A 6 4.73 -6.56 -7.46
N GLY A 7 4.99 -5.26 -7.38
CA GLY A 7 4.27 -4.30 -6.54
C GLY A 7 4.48 -2.87 -7.05
N ILE A 8 3.98 -1.90 -6.31
CA ILE A 8 4.15 -0.47 -6.59
C ILE A 8 4.79 0.24 -5.39
N SER A 9 5.26 1.46 -5.61
CA SER A 9 5.78 2.32 -4.55
C SER A 9 4.61 3.08 -3.90
N SER A 10 4.43 2.87 -2.59
CA SER A 10 3.31 3.35 -1.78
C SER A 10 1.93 2.76 -2.13
N TRP A 11 1.22 2.29 -1.09
CA TRP A 11 -0.19 1.91 -1.21
C TRP A 11 -1.13 3.09 -0.91
N THR A 12 -0.61 4.21 -0.38
CA THR A 12 -1.39 5.41 -0.06
C THR A 12 -1.15 6.55 -1.03
N GLU A 13 -0.62 6.26 -2.23
CA GLU A 13 -0.39 7.28 -3.24
C GLU A 13 -1.73 7.93 -3.67
N PRO A 14 -1.83 9.28 -3.69
CA PRO A 14 -3.08 9.98 -4.01
C PRO A 14 -3.75 9.62 -5.33
N THR A 15 -3.00 9.40 -6.42
CA THR A 15 -3.60 9.02 -7.72
C THR A 15 -4.16 7.60 -7.70
N LEU A 16 -3.52 6.66 -7.00
CA LEU A 16 -4.06 5.33 -6.77
C LEU A 16 -5.38 5.40 -5.98
N ILE A 17 -5.43 6.22 -4.92
CA ILE A 17 -6.66 6.41 -4.13
C ILE A 17 -7.79 7.00 -4.99
N LYS A 18 -7.47 8.01 -5.81
CA LYS A 18 -8.45 8.67 -6.70
C LYS A 18 -8.89 7.81 -7.89
N SER A 19 -8.15 6.76 -8.24
CA SER A 19 -8.44 5.91 -9.40
C SER A 19 -9.66 5.00 -9.24
N GLY A 20 -10.18 4.85 -8.01
CA GLY A 20 -11.26 3.89 -7.71
C GLY A 20 -10.77 2.45 -7.53
N TRP A 21 -9.45 2.24 -7.41
CA TRP A 21 -8.86 0.91 -7.22
C TRP A 21 -9.22 0.26 -5.87
N TYR A 22 -9.41 1.09 -4.84
CA TYR A 22 -9.83 0.66 -3.51
C TYR A 22 -11.36 0.57 -3.40
N PRO A 23 -11.89 -0.40 -2.63
CA PRO A 23 -13.31 -0.47 -2.37
C PRO A 23 -13.73 0.71 -1.47
N PRO A 24 -15.02 1.12 -1.52
CA PRO A 24 -15.48 2.35 -0.86
C PRO A 24 -15.41 2.31 0.67
N ASP A 25 -15.35 1.12 1.26
CA ASP A 25 -15.20 0.88 2.70
C ASP A 25 -13.73 0.95 3.18
N ALA A 26 -12.74 0.92 2.27
CA ALA A 26 -11.33 1.08 2.60
C ALA A 26 -10.94 2.56 2.81
N THR A 27 -11.37 3.10 3.96
CA THR A 27 -11.24 4.52 4.28
C THR A 27 -9.93 4.89 4.97
N THR A 28 -9.28 3.95 5.67
CA THR A 28 -8.00 4.18 6.34
C THR A 28 -6.81 3.66 5.53
N ALA A 29 -5.59 4.10 5.89
CA ALA A 29 -4.36 3.55 5.31
C ALA A 29 -4.21 2.04 5.59
N GLU A 30 -4.67 1.57 6.75
CA GLU A 30 -4.63 0.15 7.12
C GLU A 30 -5.60 -0.68 6.28
N ASP A 31 -6.84 -0.22 6.11
CA ASP A 31 -7.84 -0.93 5.29
C ASP A 31 -7.36 -1.07 3.84
N ARG A 32 -6.77 0.01 3.32
CA ARG A 32 -6.16 0.02 1.99
C ARG A 32 -4.98 -0.95 1.92
N LEU A 33 -4.13 -1.04 2.95
CA LEU A 33 -3.03 -2.01 2.98
C LEU A 33 -3.56 -3.45 2.97
N ARG A 34 -4.61 -3.75 3.73
CA ARG A 34 -5.26 -5.07 3.76
C ARG A 34 -5.81 -5.43 2.38
N TYR A 35 -6.52 -4.51 1.73
CA TYR A 35 -7.01 -4.72 0.37
C TYR A 35 -5.85 -4.87 -0.63
N TYR A 36 -4.83 -4.02 -0.55
CA TYR A 36 -3.67 -4.05 -1.42
C TYR A 36 -2.94 -5.40 -1.35
N ALA A 37 -2.68 -5.89 -0.14
CA ALA A 37 -2.02 -7.16 0.11
C ALA A 37 -2.80 -8.38 -0.41
N SER A 38 -4.12 -8.24 -0.63
CA SER A 38 -4.93 -9.28 -1.29
C SER A 38 -4.73 -9.35 -2.81
N LYS A 39 -4.16 -8.30 -3.42
CA LYS A 39 -3.97 -8.17 -4.88
C LYS A 39 -2.51 -8.27 -5.31
N LEU A 40 -1.61 -7.66 -4.55
CA LEU A 40 -0.18 -7.57 -4.88
C LEU A 40 0.68 -8.09 -3.71
N PRO A 41 1.71 -8.91 -4.00
CA PRO A 41 2.49 -9.62 -2.97
C PRO A 41 3.58 -8.78 -2.30
N VAL A 42 3.82 -7.54 -2.75
CA VAL A 42 4.86 -6.66 -2.24
C VAL A 42 4.49 -5.20 -2.49
N VAL A 43 4.95 -4.31 -1.62
CA VAL A 43 4.86 -2.85 -1.77
C VAL A 43 6.16 -2.25 -1.27
N GLU A 44 6.64 -1.18 -1.90
CA GLU A 44 7.75 -0.39 -1.39
C GLU A 44 7.21 0.69 -0.43
N VAL A 45 7.85 0.83 0.73
CA VAL A 45 7.47 1.78 1.78
C VAL A 45 8.65 2.70 2.07
N ASP A 46 8.48 3.99 1.78
CA ASP A 46 9.41 5.06 2.17
C ASP A 46 8.74 6.02 3.15
N SER A 47 8.37 5.51 4.31
CA SER A 47 7.70 6.29 5.38
C SER A 47 8.66 7.30 6.04
N THR A 48 9.97 7.08 5.96
CA THR A 48 11.00 7.96 6.54
C THR A 48 11.05 9.35 5.94
N PHE A 49 10.45 9.56 4.76
CA PHE A 49 10.32 10.88 4.17
C PHE A 49 9.35 11.80 4.94
N TYR A 50 8.41 11.25 5.72
CA TYR A 50 7.37 12.04 6.40
C TYR A 50 7.31 11.85 7.94
N ALA A 51 7.69 10.69 8.49
CA ALA A 51 7.82 10.45 9.93
C ALA A 51 8.59 9.15 10.22
N ILE A 52 9.26 9.06 11.38
CA ILE A 52 9.81 7.78 11.85
C ILE A 52 8.62 6.85 12.19
N PRO A 53 8.56 5.62 11.64
CA PRO A 53 7.53 4.66 11.99
C PRO A 53 7.55 4.38 13.50
N ASN A 54 6.41 4.53 14.17
CA ASN A 54 6.31 4.15 15.57
C ASN A 54 6.13 2.63 15.67
N GLU A 55 6.81 2.01 16.62
CA GLU A 55 6.56 0.62 16.99
C GLU A 55 5.17 0.56 17.63
N LYS A 56 4.26 -0.24 17.06
CA LYS A 56 3.00 -0.61 17.72
C LYS A 56 3.19 -1.95 18.40
#